data_AF-A0A8T3ML20-F1
#
_entry.id   AF-A0A8T3ML20-F1
#
_cell.length_a   1.000
_cell.length_b   1.000
_cell.length_c   1.000
_cell.angle_alpha   90.00
_cell.angle_beta   90.00
_cell.angle_gamma   90.00
#
_symmetry.space_group_name_H-M   'P 1'
#
loop_
_entity.id
_entity.type
_entity.pdbx_description
1 polymer ?
#
loop_
_entity_poly.entity_id
_entity_poly.type
_entity_poly.pdbx_seq_one_letter_code
_entity_poly.pdbx_strand_id
1 'polypeptide(L)'
;MTGSRTAAAGRRPIFVAIGGDSGTGKSTLAAGFCRIFGEDRITTLCLDDYHGLDRRERKLIGITALDPRANNFFAMETQLLELSNGRAITKPVYDHHDGTFGKPEELHPREVVLVQGLHPFLLPGVRALFDLKVWLDPEEDLKHRWKVQRDVAKRGYTREAVEREIEARRPDVQAHIEPQRRFADLVVRFHRPDGAADDGHLSARIVTRSTLPRLDLDGLLDGTTIGLRVSTGEDDGQSAELLEIDGHIDRKTVRVVEDRIWEHMDARHQGLRHLAPRQFGDFADGAMKRHHSDPLALTQLLLVHRILSATRTMLVRVPESVHGSLDHGHEVDEISSDHDHV
;
A
#
# COMPACT_ATOMS: atom_id res chain seq x y z
N MET A 1 -28.74 -11.37 20.24
CA MET A 1 -28.17 -10.02 20.09
C MET A 1 -27.21 -10.04 18.92
N THR A 2 -27.73 -9.81 17.72
CA THR A 2 -26.96 -9.71 16.47
C THR A 2 -26.86 -8.23 16.13
N GLY A 3 -25.69 -7.63 16.38
CA GLY A 3 -25.41 -6.25 16.00
C GLY A 3 -25.44 -6.14 14.49
N SER A 4 -26.56 -5.64 13.97
CA SER A 4 -26.71 -5.19 12.58
C SER A 4 -25.66 -4.12 12.31
N ARG A 5 -24.56 -4.48 11.66
CA ARG A 5 -23.62 -3.53 11.06
C ARG A 5 -24.36 -2.81 9.93
N THR A 6 -24.96 -1.67 10.24
CA THR A 6 -25.47 -0.73 9.26
C THR A 6 -24.29 -0.31 8.39
N ALA A 7 -24.24 -0.80 7.15
CA ALA A 7 -23.35 -0.26 6.13
C ALA A 7 -23.59 1.25 6.04
N ALA A 8 -22.55 2.05 6.21
CA ALA A 8 -22.64 3.49 6.02
C ALA A 8 -23.01 3.75 4.56
N ALA A 9 -24.29 4.00 4.30
CA ALA A 9 -24.75 4.45 3.01
C ALA A 9 -24.13 5.83 2.71
N GLY A 10 -23.38 5.95 1.60
CA GLY A 10 -23.28 7.24 0.89
C GLY A 10 -21.90 7.86 0.63
N ARG A 11 -20.75 7.19 0.81
CA ARG A 11 -19.46 7.75 0.33
C ARG A 11 -18.66 6.77 -0.52
N ARG A 12 -18.25 7.24 -1.71
CA ARG A 12 -17.25 6.57 -2.55
C ARG A 12 -15.95 6.41 -1.74
N PRO A 13 -15.41 5.19 -1.61
CA PRO A 13 -14.15 4.97 -0.92
C PRO A 13 -12.99 5.63 -1.65
N ILE A 14 -11.88 5.89 -0.94
CA ILE A 14 -10.62 6.25 -1.60
C ILE A 14 -10.11 5.00 -2.31
N PHE A 15 -10.07 5.06 -3.64
CA PHE A 15 -9.77 3.90 -4.49
C PHE A 15 -8.32 3.97 -4.94
N VAL A 16 -7.47 3.10 -4.38
CA VAL A 16 -6.02 3.14 -4.57
C VAL A 16 -5.56 1.88 -5.27
N ALA A 17 -4.61 2.01 -6.20
CA ALA A 17 -3.99 0.87 -6.84
C ALA A 17 -2.48 0.81 -6.62
N ILE A 18 -1.97 -0.40 -6.37
CA ILE A 18 -0.54 -0.73 -6.38
C ILE A 18 -0.26 -1.73 -7.51
N GLY A 19 0.37 -1.25 -8.58
CA GLY A 19 0.87 -2.07 -9.68
C GLY A 19 2.34 -2.44 -9.53
N GLY A 20 2.76 -3.43 -10.29
CA GLY A 20 4.16 -3.87 -10.38
C GLY A 20 4.24 -5.37 -10.68
N ASP A 21 5.41 -5.82 -11.11
CA ASP A 21 5.68 -7.23 -11.42
C ASP A 21 5.59 -8.14 -10.17
N SER A 22 5.52 -9.45 -10.38
CA SER A 22 5.57 -10.45 -9.32
C SER A 22 6.85 -10.31 -8.50
N GLY A 23 6.72 -10.27 -7.17
CA GLY A 23 7.87 -10.23 -6.27
C GLY A 23 8.43 -8.83 -6.01
N THR A 24 7.75 -7.76 -6.43
CA THR A 24 8.20 -6.36 -6.19
C THR A 24 7.90 -5.80 -4.79
N GLY A 25 7.27 -6.58 -3.90
CA GLY A 25 6.96 -6.14 -2.53
C GLY A 25 5.57 -5.53 -2.32
N LYS A 26 4.65 -5.64 -3.30
CA LYS A 26 3.27 -5.08 -3.21
C LYS A 26 2.54 -5.46 -1.92
N SER A 27 2.56 -6.75 -1.56
CA SER A 27 1.89 -7.24 -0.36
C SER A 27 2.56 -6.79 0.94
N THR A 28 3.88 -6.57 0.93
CA THR A 28 4.61 -5.98 2.07
C THR A 28 4.20 -4.53 2.27
N LEU A 29 4.09 -3.76 1.18
CA LEU A 29 3.63 -2.38 1.24
C LEU A 29 2.16 -2.29 1.71
N ALA A 30 1.29 -3.11 1.14
CA ALA A 30 -0.12 -3.21 1.53
C ALA A 30 -0.31 -3.59 3.01
N ALA A 31 0.51 -4.51 3.54
CA ALA A 31 0.47 -4.88 4.95
C ALA A 31 0.82 -3.70 5.88
N GLY A 32 1.76 -2.85 5.46
CA GLY A 32 2.04 -1.58 6.15
C GLY A 32 0.83 -0.66 6.19
N PHE A 33 0.16 -0.48 5.05
CA PHE A 33 -1.05 0.35 4.98
C PHE A 33 -2.16 -0.18 5.89
N CYS A 34 -2.35 -1.50 5.92
CA CYS A 34 -3.31 -2.15 6.82
C CYS A 34 -3.01 -1.88 8.30
N ARG A 35 -1.73 -1.87 8.69
CA ARG A 35 -1.34 -1.52 10.07
C ARG A 35 -1.59 -0.06 10.40
N ILE A 36 -1.33 0.85 9.44
CA ILE A 36 -1.44 2.30 9.65
C ILE A 36 -2.91 2.75 9.67
N PHE A 37 -3.74 2.24 8.76
CA PHE A 37 -5.18 2.56 8.71
C PHE A 37 -6.01 1.77 9.74
N GLY A 38 -5.55 0.57 10.11
CA GLY A 38 -6.33 -0.41 10.86
C GLY A 38 -7.23 -1.26 9.94
N GLU A 39 -7.38 -2.54 10.27
CA GLU A 39 -8.12 -3.52 9.45
C GLU A 39 -9.60 -3.17 9.23
N ASP A 40 -10.16 -2.31 10.08
CA ASP A 40 -11.55 -1.87 9.95
C ASP A 40 -11.78 -0.72 8.96
N ARG A 41 -10.72 -0.09 8.47
CA ARG A 41 -10.82 1.11 7.61
C ARG A 41 -10.31 0.89 6.19
N ILE A 42 -9.55 -0.18 5.97
CA ILE A 42 -9.01 -0.53 4.65
C ILE A 42 -9.43 -1.93 4.24
N THR A 43 -9.91 -2.04 3.00
CA THR A 43 -10.17 -3.31 2.32
C THR A 43 -9.07 -3.53 1.28
N THR A 44 -8.53 -4.75 1.18
CA THR A 44 -7.55 -5.10 0.14
C THR A 44 -8.12 -6.09 -0.86
N LEU A 45 -7.75 -5.94 -2.12
CA LEU A 45 -8.13 -6.82 -3.22
C LEU A 45 -6.89 -7.20 -4.03
N CYS A 46 -6.64 -8.50 -4.21
CA CYS A 46 -5.58 -9.01 -5.06
C CYS A 46 -6.13 -9.28 -6.46
N LEU A 47 -5.53 -8.72 -7.51
CA LEU A 47 -5.98 -8.96 -8.89
C LEU A 47 -5.64 -10.36 -9.40
N ASP A 48 -4.73 -11.08 -8.73
CA ASP A 48 -4.45 -12.48 -9.03
C ASP A 48 -5.69 -13.38 -8.80
N ASP A 49 -6.65 -12.93 -7.99
CA ASP A 49 -7.95 -13.61 -7.82
C ASP A 49 -8.75 -13.68 -9.13
N TYR A 50 -8.53 -12.74 -10.06
CA TYR A 50 -9.23 -12.68 -11.34
C TYR A 50 -8.49 -13.40 -12.47
N HIS A 51 -7.58 -14.33 -12.16
CA HIS A 51 -7.15 -15.29 -13.16
C HIS A 51 -8.38 -16.01 -13.77
N GLY A 52 -8.42 -16.10 -15.10
CA GLY A 52 -9.44 -16.84 -15.84
C GLY A 52 -9.05 -18.29 -16.08
N LEU A 53 -7.78 -18.62 -15.88
CA LEU A 53 -7.21 -19.96 -16.05
C LEU A 53 -6.34 -20.31 -14.85
N ASP A 54 -6.46 -21.55 -14.36
CA ASP A 54 -5.63 -22.08 -13.29
C ASP A 54 -4.19 -22.34 -13.74
N ARG A 55 -3.31 -22.75 -12.81
CA ARG A 55 -1.89 -23.01 -13.13
C ARG A 55 -1.70 -24.14 -14.16
N ARG A 56 -2.53 -25.19 -14.12
CA ARG A 56 -2.44 -26.35 -15.02
C ARG A 56 -2.95 -26.00 -16.41
N GLU A 57 -4.07 -25.28 -16.49
CA GLU A 57 -4.67 -24.80 -17.73
C GLU A 57 -3.71 -23.88 -18.49
N ARG A 58 -3.11 -22.89 -17.81
CA ARG A 58 -2.10 -22.01 -18.41
C ARG A 58 -0.91 -22.78 -18.98
N LYS A 59 -0.44 -23.80 -18.25
CA LYS A 59 0.66 -24.67 -18.71
C LYS A 59 0.26 -25.50 -19.94
N LEU A 60 -0.97 -25.99 -20.00
CA LEU A 60 -1.48 -26.79 -21.12
C LEU A 60 -1.52 -25.98 -22.42
N ILE A 61 -1.94 -24.72 -22.34
CA ILE A 61 -2.06 -23.83 -23.51
C ILE A 61 -0.77 -23.03 -23.80
N GLY A 62 0.23 -23.11 -22.91
CA GLY A 62 1.53 -22.48 -23.11
C GLY A 62 1.55 -20.97 -22.94
N ILE A 63 0.73 -20.41 -22.04
CA ILE A 63 0.77 -18.97 -21.71
C ILE A 63 1.13 -18.74 -20.24
N THR A 64 1.64 -17.56 -19.91
CA THR A 64 1.92 -17.20 -18.52
C THR A 64 0.71 -16.53 -17.85
N ALA A 65 0.79 -16.32 -16.53
CA ALA A 65 -0.23 -15.55 -15.81
C ALA A 65 -0.24 -14.04 -16.18
N LEU A 66 0.82 -13.56 -16.84
CA LEU A 66 0.97 -12.16 -17.24
C LEU A 66 0.25 -11.87 -18.56
N ASP A 67 0.01 -12.91 -19.38
CA ASP A 67 -0.76 -12.82 -20.62
C ASP A 67 -2.20 -12.39 -20.31
N PRO A 68 -2.75 -11.36 -20.96
CA PRO A 68 -4.11 -10.92 -20.75
C PRO A 68 -5.16 -12.03 -20.94
N ARG A 69 -4.90 -13.03 -21.81
CA ARG A 69 -5.79 -14.18 -22.04
C ARG A 69 -5.91 -15.10 -20.82
N ALA A 70 -4.97 -15.02 -19.88
CA ALA A 70 -5.02 -15.78 -18.63
C ALA A 70 -5.91 -15.14 -17.55
N ASN A 71 -6.52 -13.97 -17.81
CA ASN A 71 -7.20 -13.15 -16.82
C ASN A 71 -8.63 -12.81 -17.24
N ASN A 72 -9.57 -12.85 -16.28
CA ASN A 72 -10.97 -12.50 -16.48
C ASN A 72 -11.18 -11.00 -16.23
N PHE A 73 -10.80 -10.20 -17.23
CA PHE A 73 -10.92 -8.74 -17.16
C PHE A 73 -12.35 -8.23 -17.07
N PHE A 74 -13.32 -8.95 -17.64
CA PHE A 74 -14.73 -8.56 -17.56
C PHE A 74 -15.23 -8.61 -16.10
N ALA A 75 -14.97 -9.72 -15.40
CA ALA A 75 -15.32 -9.84 -13.99
C ALA A 75 -14.56 -8.83 -13.14
N MET A 76 -13.27 -8.65 -13.41
CA MET A 76 -12.41 -7.68 -12.71
C MET A 76 -12.95 -6.25 -12.84
N GLU A 77 -13.19 -5.77 -14.07
CA GLU A 77 -13.68 -4.40 -14.32
C GLU A 77 -15.05 -4.16 -13.68
N THR A 78 -15.98 -5.12 -13.85
CA THR A 78 -17.32 -5.03 -13.26
C THR A 78 -17.23 -4.91 -11.75
N GLN A 79 -16.48 -5.77 -11.08
CA GLN A 79 -16.41 -5.79 -9.62
C GLN A 79 -15.60 -4.62 -9.04
N LEU A 80 -14.57 -4.14 -9.73
CA LEU A 80 -13.86 -2.92 -9.35
C LEU A 80 -14.77 -1.68 -9.45
N LEU A 81 -15.63 -1.62 -10.48
CA LEU A 81 -16.62 -0.55 -10.60
C LEU A 81 -17.62 -0.59 -9.44
N GLU A 82 -18.13 -1.76 -9.08
CA GLU A 82 -19.03 -1.94 -7.94
C GLU A 82 -18.38 -1.46 -6.62
N LEU A 83 -17.15 -1.92 -6.34
CA LEU A 83 -16.40 -1.49 -5.15
C LEU A 83 -16.13 0.01 -5.13
N SER A 84 -15.75 0.60 -6.27
CA SER A 84 -15.51 2.04 -6.38
C SER A 84 -16.77 2.87 -6.12
N ASN A 85 -17.96 2.28 -6.28
CA ASN A 85 -19.24 2.90 -5.98
C ASN A 85 -19.74 2.56 -4.55
N GLY A 86 -18.91 1.95 -3.71
CA GLY A 86 -19.26 1.59 -2.35
C GLY A 86 -20.19 0.37 -2.25
N ARG A 87 -20.28 -0.47 -3.28
CA ARG A 87 -21.09 -1.70 -3.28
C ARG A 87 -20.22 -2.93 -3.00
N ALA A 88 -20.75 -3.85 -2.20
CA ALA A 88 -20.10 -5.12 -1.93
C ALA A 88 -20.10 -6.02 -3.17
N ILE A 89 -19.11 -6.89 -3.27
CA ILE A 89 -18.95 -7.84 -4.37
C ILE A 89 -18.79 -9.26 -3.84
N THR A 90 -19.04 -10.25 -4.70
CA THR A 90 -18.61 -11.63 -4.47
C THR A 90 -17.45 -11.94 -5.41
N LYS A 91 -16.23 -11.88 -4.89
CA LYS A 91 -15.03 -12.03 -5.70
C LYS A 91 -14.55 -13.49 -5.79
N PRO A 92 -13.90 -13.88 -6.89
CA PRO A 92 -13.16 -15.14 -6.93
C PRO A 92 -12.01 -15.15 -5.92
N VAL A 93 -11.46 -16.35 -5.68
CA VAL A 93 -10.28 -16.57 -4.83
C VAL A 93 -9.32 -17.45 -5.60
N TYR A 94 -8.05 -17.04 -5.70
CA TYR A 94 -6.99 -17.84 -6.32
C TYR A 94 -5.96 -18.29 -5.27
N ASP A 95 -5.79 -19.60 -5.10
CA ASP A 95 -4.81 -20.15 -4.17
C ASP A 95 -3.42 -20.23 -4.83
N HIS A 96 -2.46 -19.53 -4.24
CA HIS A 96 -1.08 -19.54 -4.74
C HIS A 96 -0.27 -20.80 -4.37
N HIS A 97 -0.71 -21.59 -3.39
CA HIS A 97 -0.05 -22.82 -2.99
C HIS A 97 -0.20 -23.86 -4.10
N ASP A 98 -1.42 -24.31 -4.41
CA ASP A 98 -1.66 -25.30 -5.45
C ASP A 98 -1.91 -24.69 -6.85
N GLY A 99 -2.27 -23.41 -6.93
CA GLY A 99 -2.52 -22.70 -8.18
C GLY A 99 -3.92 -22.93 -8.74
N THR A 100 -4.91 -23.12 -7.86
CA THR A 100 -6.31 -23.43 -8.21
C THR A 100 -7.30 -22.36 -7.71
N PHE A 101 -8.56 -22.49 -8.14
CA PHE A 101 -9.63 -21.58 -7.71
C PHE A 101 -10.33 -22.08 -6.46
N GLY A 102 -10.47 -21.18 -5.48
CA GLY A 102 -11.18 -21.40 -4.24
C GLY A 102 -12.65 -21.01 -4.30
N LYS A 103 -13.34 -21.13 -3.16
CA LYS A 103 -14.72 -20.66 -3.01
C LYS A 103 -14.74 -19.12 -3.09
N PRO A 104 -15.66 -18.53 -3.86
CA PRO A 104 -15.83 -17.08 -3.88
C PRO A 104 -16.13 -16.51 -2.50
N GLU A 105 -15.65 -15.30 -2.23
CA GLU A 105 -15.83 -14.60 -0.96
C GLU A 105 -16.50 -13.25 -1.13
N GLU A 106 -17.30 -12.85 -0.13
CA GLU A 106 -17.91 -11.53 -0.10
C GLU A 106 -16.89 -10.49 0.37
N LEU A 107 -16.77 -9.40 -0.38
CA LEU A 107 -15.86 -8.31 -0.07
C LEU A 107 -16.65 -7.00 0.03
N HIS A 108 -16.60 -6.37 1.20
CA HIS A 108 -17.24 -5.08 1.46
C HIS A 108 -16.22 -3.95 1.33
N PRO A 109 -16.54 -2.85 0.63
CA PRO A 109 -15.67 -1.68 0.61
C PRO A 109 -15.66 -1.00 1.98
N ARG A 110 -14.48 -0.56 2.41
CA ARG A 110 -14.25 0.28 3.59
C ARG A 110 -13.84 1.69 3.14
N GLU A 111 -13.43 2.56 4.05
CA GLU A 111 -13.03 3.94 3.74
C GLU A 111 -11.96 4.01 2.64
N VAL A 112 -11.00 3.08 2.68
CA VAL A 112 -9.98 2.89 1.65
C VAL A 112 -10.15 1.51 1.03
N VAL A 113 -10.13 1.44 -0.30
CA VAL A 113 -10.02 0.17 -1.02
C VAL A 113 -8.70 0.15 -1.78
N LEU A 114 -7.85 -0.81 -1.42
CA LEU A 114 -6.53 -1.01 -1.99
C LEU A 114 -6.54 -2.19 -2.95
N VAL A 115 -6.34 -1.92 -4.22
CA VAL A 115 -6.26 -2.91 -5.29
C VAL A 115 -4.79 -3.15 -5.64
N GLN A 116 -4.30 -4.37 -5.48
CA GLN A 116 -2.91 -4.70 -5.83
C GLN A 116 -2.85 -5.84 -6.85
N GLY A 117 -1.88 -5.79 -7.77
CA GLY A 117 -1.67 -6.91 -8.68
C GLY A 117 -0.81 -6.58 -9.89
N LEU A 118 -0.88 -7.46 -10.89
CA LEU A 118 -0.09 -7.38 -12.12
C LEU A 118 -0.69 -6.41 -13.15
N HIS A 119 -2.01 -6.29 -13.22
CA HIS A 119 -2.71 -5.56 -14.28
C HIS A 119 -3.63 -4.41 -13.81
N PRO A 120 -3.34 -3.67 -12.73
CA PRO A 120 -4.27 -2.63 -12.27
C PRO A 120 -4.41 -1.50 -13.29
N PHE A 121 -3.41 -1.28 -14.16
CA PHE A 121 -3.41 -0.18 -15.11
C PHE A 121 -3.49 -0.64 -16.56
N LEU A 122 -3.87 -1.89 -16.84
CA LEU A 122 -3.93 -2.38 -18.22
C LEU A 122 -5.10 -1.74 -18.99
N LEU A 123 -6.29 -1.72 -18.37
CA LEU A 123 -7.51 -1.21 -19.00
C LEU A 123 -7.76 0.27 -18.69
N PRO A 124 -8.04 1.12 -19.69
CA PRO A 124 -8.36 2.53 -19.47
C PRO A 124 -9.54 2.77 -18.51
N GLY A 125 -10.61 1.96 -18.63
CA GLY A 125 -11.80 2.08 -17.77
C GLY A 125 -11.46 1.85 -16.30
N VAL A 126 -10.72 0.77 -16.01
CA VAL A 126 -10.24 0.45 -14.66
C VAL A 126 -9.28 1.52 -14.13
N ARG A 127 -8.33 2.01 -14.96
CA ARG A 127 -7.40 3.08 -14.56
C ARG A 127 -8.12 4.33 -14.06
N ALA A 128 -9.22 4.70 -14.70
CA ALA A 128 -9.98 5.90 -14.38
C ALA A 128 -10.74 5.80 -13.04
N LEU A 129 -10.87 4.60 -12.47
CA LEU A 129 -11.52 4.39 -11.17
C LEU A 129 -10.63 4.83 -9.99
N PHE A 130 -9.31 4.83 -10.15
CA PHE A 130 -8.38 5.05 -9.05
C PHE A 130 -8.12 6.54 -8.78
N ASP A 131 -8.21 6.93 -7.51
CA ASP A 131 -7.83 8.24 -7.01
C ASP A 131 -6.30 8.37 -6.88
N LEU A 132 -5.59 7.25 -6.65
CA LEU A 132 -4.12 7.20 -6.60
C LEU A 132 -3.58 5.91 -7.24
N LYS A 133 -2.61 6.07 -8.15
CA LYS A 133 -1.96 4.97 -8.87
C LYS A 133 -0.48 4.88 -8.48
N VAL A 134 -0.13 3.86 -7.71
CA VAL A 134 1.25 3.60 -7.26
C VAL A 134 1.84 2.45 -8.08
N TRP A 135 3.09 2.58 -8.52
CA TRP A 135 3.83 1.52 -9.19
C TRP A 135 5.09 1.15 -8.41
N LEU A 136 5.28 -0.14 -8.12
CA LEU A 136 6.49 -0.66 -7.51
C LEU A 136 7.47 -1.16 -8.57
N ASP A 137 8.67 -0.58 -8.54
CA ASP A 137 9.75 -0.82 -9.50
C ASP A 137 11.10 -0.93 -8.77
N PRO A 138 11.29 -1.93 -7.88
CA PRO A 138 12.57 -2.16 -7.23
C PRO A 138 13.63 -2.58 -8.25
N GLU A 139 14.90 -2.49 -7.88
CA GLU A 139 15.99 -2.97 -8.75
C GLU A 139 15.81 -4.44 -9.15
N GLU A 140 16.18 -4.75 -10.39
CA GLU A 140 15.97 -6.08 -10.99
C GLU A 140 16.58 -7.20 -10.14
N ASP A 141 17.79 -6.99 -9.61
CA ASP A 141 18.47 -7.97 -8.74
C ASP A 141 17.77 -8.18 -7.40
N LEU A 142 17.11 -7.14 -6.86
CA LEU A 142 16.27 -7.25 -5.66
C LEU A 142 15.00 -8.02 -5.99
N LYS A 143 14.29 -7.62 -7.06
CA LYS A 143 13.08 -8.29 -7.53
C LYS A 143 13.31 -9.78 -7.77
N HIS A 144 14.39 -10.12 -8.48
CA HIS A 144 14.80 -11.50 -8.75
C HIS A 144 15.03 -12.28 -7.44
N ARG A 145 15.82 -11.73 -6.52
CA ARG A 145 16.11 -12.38 -5.24
C ARG A 145 14.86 -12.61 -4.40
N TRP A 146 14.01 -11.59 -4.26
CA TRP A 146 12.77 -11.68 -3.50
C TRP A 146 11.82 -12.71 -4.10
N LYS A 147 11.71 -12.78 -5.43
CA LYS A 147 10.90 -13.80 -6.09
C LYS A 147 11.42 -15.20 -5.80
N VAL A 148 12.72 -15.45 -5.98
CA VAL A 148 13.32 -16.77 -5.70
C VAL A 148 13.16 -17.17 -4.25
N GLN A 149 13.53 -16.29 -3.30
CA GLN A 149 13.41 -16.57 -1.87
C GLN A 149 11.97 -16.92 -1.47
N ARG A 150 11.00 -16.11 -1.92
CA ARG A 150 9.59 -16.30 -1.60
C ARG A 150 9.00 -17.57 -2.23
N ASP A 151 9.27 -17.83 -3.50
CA ASP A 151 8.70 -18.99 -4.20
C ASP A 151 9.30 -20.30 -3.71
N VAL A 152 10.59 -20.32 -3.34
CA VAL A 152 11.21 -21.49 -2.70
C VAL A 152 10.63 -21.72 -1.31
N ALA A 153 10.58 -20.68 -0.47
CA ALA A 153 10.22 -20.83 0.94
C ALA A 153 8.71 -20.94 1.21
N LYS A 154 7.87 -20.18 0.49
CA LYS A 154 6.41 -20.15 0.71
C LYS A 154 5.61 -21.06 -0.22
N ARG A 155 6.14 -21.37 -1.41
CA ARG A 155 5.41 -22.13 -2.44
C ARG A 155 6.04 -23.47 -2.77
N GLY A 156 7.17 -23.81 -2.16
CA GLY A 156 7.82 -25.12 -2.31
C GLY A 156 8.46 -25.38 -3.67
N TYR A 157 8.75 -24.34 -4.46
CA TYR A 157 9.44 -24.50 -5.72
C TYR A 157 10.95 -24.77 -5.54
N THR A 158 11.56 -25.47 -6.50
CA THR A 158 13.03 -25.49 -6.60
C THR A 158 13.52 -24.17 -7.20
N ARG A 159 14.76 -23.77 -6.88
CA ARG A 159 15.38 -22.55 -7.44
C ARG A 159 15.35 -22.55 -8.96
N GLU A 160 15.73 -23.67 -9.58
CA GLU A 160 15.80 -23.83 -11.03
C GLU A 160 14.42 -23.73 -11.68
N ALA A 161 13.37 -24.18 -10.99
CA ALA A 161 12.00 -24.00 -11.46
C ALA A 161 11.59 -22.53 -11.47
N VAL A 162 11.96 -21.77 -10.43
CA VAL A 162 11.67 -20.33 -10.35
C VAL A 162 12.46 -19.55 -11.41
N GLU A 163 13.75 -19.86 -11.60
CA GLU A 163 14.59 -19.19 -12.61
C GLU A 163 14.08 -19.42 -14.03
N ARG A 164 13.68 -20.67 -14.37
CA ARG A 164 13.02 -20.95 -15.66
C ARG A 164 11.70 -20.20 -15.82
N GLU A 165 10.93 -20.05 -14.75
CA GLU A 165 9.68 -19.30 -14.79
C GLU A 165 9.94 -17.80 -15.02
N ILE A 166 10.97 -17.22 -14.40
CA ILE A 166 11.36 -15.82 -14.60
C ILE A 166 11.72 -15.59 -16.07
N GLU A 167 12.56 -16.45 -16.64
CA GLU A 167 12.96 -16.32 -18.05
C GLU A 167 11.76 -16.44 -19.00
N ALA A 168 10.91 -17.44 -18.78
CA ALA A 168 9.72 -17.67 -19.61
C ALA A 168 8.72 -16.51 -19.56
N ARG A 169 8.68 -15.74 -18.46
CA ARG A 169 7.78 -14.59 -18.29
C ARG A 169 8.31 -13.29 -18.88
N ARG A 170 9.61 -13.18 -19.19
CA ARG A 170 10.23 -11.91 -19.61
C ARG A 170 9.52 -11.25 -20.81
N PRO A 171 9.14 -11.98 -21.88
CA PRO A 171 8.40 -11.37 -22.99
C PRO A 171 7.06 -10.76 -22.56
N ASP A 172 6.32 -11.45 -21.70
CA ASP A 172 5.02 -10.96 -21.22
C ASP A 172 5.18 -9.80 -20.22
N VAL A 173 6.26 -9.78 -19.43
CA VAL A 173 6.60 -8.63 -18.57
C VAL A 173 6.75 -7.36 -19.43
N GLN A 174 7.55 -7.44 -20.49
CA GLN A 174 7.80 -6.32 -21.41
C GLN A 174 6.54 -5.92 -22.19
N ALA A 175 5.72 -6.89 -22.58
CA ALA A 175 4.52 -6.63 -23.37
C ALA A 175 3.34 -6.10 -22.54
N HIS A 176 3.18 -6.55 -21.30
CA HIS A 176 1.93 -6.36 -20.55
C HIS A 176 2.10 -5.73 -19.16
N ILE A 177 3.27 -5.82 -18.54
CA ILE A 177 3.49 -5.33 -17.17
C ILE A 177 4.22 -3.99 -17.17
N GLU A 178 5.44 -3.93 -17.69
CA GLU A 178 6.25 -2.69 -17.72
C GLU A 178 5.53 -1.49 -18.36
N PRO A 179 4.78 -1.63 -19.48
CA PRO A 179 4.11 -0.49 -20.11
C PRO A 179 3.03 0.18 -19.24
N GLN A 180 2.62 -0.45 -18.12
CA GLN A 180 1.66 0.11 -17.19
C GLN A 180 2.27 1.20 -16.29
N ARG A 181 3.59 1.19 -16.08
CA ARG A 181 4.34 2.17 -15.24
C ARG A 181 4.03 3.62 -15.61
N ARG A 182 3.91 3.93 -16.91
CA ARG A 182 3.61 5.27 -17.42
C ARG A 182 2.27 5.86 -16.95
N PHE A 183 1.36 5.02 -16.44
CA PHE A 183 0.07 5.47 -15.93
C PHE A 183 0.07 5.74 -14.42
N ALA A 184 1.17 5.46 -13.73
CA ALA A 184 1.28 5.70 -12.30
C ALA A 184 1.44 7.19 -11.99
N ASP A 185 0.85 7.62 -10.87
CA ASP A 185 1.07 8.95 -10.29
C ASP A 185 2.33 8.96 -9.42
N LEU A 186 2.61 7.83 -8.75
CA LEU A 186 3.78 7.60 -7.91
C LEU A 186 4.53 6.36 -8.38
N VAL A 187 5.85 6.44 -8.50
CA VAL A 187 6.72 5.26 -8.69
C VAL A 187 7.62 5.11 -7.48
N VAL A 188 7.64 3.93 -6.87
CA VAL A 188 8.47 3.62 -5.70
C VAL A 188 9.51 2.60 -6.11
N ARG A 189 10.77 2.96 -5.94
CA ARG A 189 11.92 2.14 -6.28
C ARG A 189 12.76 1.91 -5.04
N PHE A 190 12.74 0.68 -4.54
CA PHE A 190 13.73 0.22 -3.58
C PHE A 190 15.01 -0.17 -4.30
N HIS A 191 16.14 0.28 -3.78
CA HIS A 191 17.45 -0.03 -4.33
C HIS A 191 18.46 -0.25 -3.22
N ARG A 192 19.52 -1.01 -3.52
CA ARG A 192 20.60 -1.17 -2.53
C ARG A 192 21.48 0.08 -2.50
N PRO A 193 21.75 0.67 -1.33
CA PRO A 193 22.86 1.61 -1.20
C PRO A 193 24.20 0.85 -1.21
N ASP A 194 25.27 1.58 -1.50
CA ASP A 194 26.62 1.04 -1.45
C ASP A 194 26.92 0.50 -0.04
N GLY A 195 27.35 -0.76 0.05
CA GLY A 195 27.70 -1.39 1.32
C GLY A 195 26.54 -2.00 2.11
N ALA A 196 25.29 -1.95 1.63
CA ALA A 196 24.18 -2.64 2.28
C ALA A 196 24.35 -4.17 2.26
N ALA A 197 24.41 -4.77 3.45
CA ALA A 197 24.54 -6.21 3.63
C ALA A 197 23.20 -6.95 3.58
N ASP A 198 22.10 -6.29 3.92
CA ASP A 198 20.77 -6.88 4.09
C ASP A 198 19.64 -6.02 3.49
N ASP A 199 18.44 -6.59 3.45
CA ASP A 199 17.25 -5.94 2.92
C ASP A 199 16.58 -4.97 3.93
N GLY A 200 17.09 -4.88 5.17
CA GLY A 200 16.60 -3.93 6.19
C GLY A 200 17.06 -2.50 5.93
N HIS A 201 18.18 -2.33 5.22
CA HIS A 201 18.82 -1.05 4.93
C HIS A 201 18.74 -0.69 3.44
N LEU A 202 17.65 -1.04 2.76
CA LEU A 202 17.43 -0.61 1.39
C LEU A 202 17.05 0.87 1.35
N SER A 203 17.64 1.60 0.41
CA SER A 203 17.19 2.96 0.09
C SER A 203 15.88 2.90 -0.69
N ALA A 204 15.10 3.96 -0.61
CA ALA A 204 13.84 4.10 -1.33
C ALA A 204 13.77 5.45 -2.03
N ARG A 205 13.52 5.40 -3.34
CA ARG A 205 13.18 6.56 -4.16
C ARG A 205 11.69 6.58 -4.42
N ILE A 206 11.04 7.68 -4.10
CA ILE A 206 9.64 7.96 -4.45
C ILE A 206 9.63 9.05 -5.52
N VAL A 207 9.21 8.69 -6.72
CA VAL A 207 8.99 9.60 -7.83
C VAL A 207 7.54 10.05 -7.81
N THR A 208 7.32 11.36 -7.67
CA THR A 208 5.99 11.98 -7.78
C THR A 208 5.88 12.69 -9.12
N ARG A 209 4.96 12.24 -9.98
CA ARG A 209 4.70 12.89 -11.27
C ARG A 209 3.75 14.08 -11.10
N SER A 210 3.78 15.01 -12.06
CA SER A 210 3.04 16.27 -12.05
C SER A 210 1.50 16.14 -12.01
N THR A 211 0.96 14.93 -12.04
CA THR A 211 -0.48 14.66 -11.84
C THR A 211 -0.93 14.87 -10.41
N LEU A 212 -0.02 14.93 -9.44
CA LEU A 212 -0.32 15.16 -8.03
C LEU A 212 0.16 16.55 -7.57
N PRO A 213 -0.60 17.22 -6.69
CA PRO A 213 -0.10 18.41 -6.00
C PRO A 213 1.23 18.12 -5.29
N ARG A 214 2.13 19.11 -5.28
CA ARG A 214 3.38 19.02 -4.51
C ARG A 214 3.03 18.76 -3.05
N LEU A 215 3.69 17.77 -2.45
CA LEU A 215 3.60 17.60 -1.01
C LEU A 215 4.47 18.67 -0.40
N ASP A 216 3.90 19.53 0.43
CA ASP A 216 4.68 20.51 1.18
C ASP A 216 5.52 19.76 2.23
N LEU A 217 6.67 19.27 1.78
CA LEU A 217 7.71 18.65 2.58
C LEU A 217 8.72 19.69 3.08
N ASP A 218 8.65 20.94 2.60
CA ASP A 218 9.61 21.98 2.94
C ASP A 218 9.46 22.40 4.42
N GLY A 219 8.24 22.34 4.97
CA GLY A 219 8.00 22.45 6.42
C GLY A 219 8.25 21.16 7.21
N LEU A 220 8.50 20.04 6.53
CA LEU A 220 8.73 18.71 7.12
C LEU A 220 10.23 18.37 7.24
N LEU A 221 11.06 18.90 6.33
CA LEU A 221 12.48 18.59 6.18
C LEU A 221 13.28 19.90 6.24
N ASP A 222 13.82 20.27 7.41
CA ASP A 222 14.48 21.58 7.61
C ASP A 222 15.90 21.60 7.04
N GLY A 223 16.13 21.18 5.79
CA GLY A 223 17.44 21.17 5.08
C GLY A 223 18.61 20.44 5.77
N THR A 224 18.38 19.94 6.98
CA THR A 224 19.32 19.37 7.95
C THR A 224 18.98 17.91 8.26
N THR A 225 17.85 17.42 7.74
CA THR A 225 17.42 16.03 7.86
C THR A 225 18.37 15.14 7.05
N ILE A 226 19.36 14.56 7.73
CA ILE A 226 20.33 13.66 7.13
C ILE A 226 19.59 12.38 6.70
N GLY A 227 19.78 11.97 5.45
CA GLY A 227 19.18 10.74 4.91
C GLY A 227 17.83 10.91 4.22
N LEU A 228 17.26 12.12 4.17
CA LEU A 228 16.13 12.45 3.29
C LEU A 228 16.51 13.58 2.33
N ARG A 229 16.25 13.41 1.04
CA ARG A 229 16.55 14.44 0.04
C ARG A 229 15.40 14.58 -0.94
N VAL A 230 14.93 15.80 -1.13
CA VAL A 230 13.96 16.15 -2.19
C VAL A 230 14.70 16.86 -3.30
N SER A 231 14.49 16.44 -4.54
CA SER A 231 15.02 17.09 -5.73
C SER A 231 14.01 17.05 -6.87
N THR A 232 14.23 17.88 -7.90
CA THR A 232 13.50 17.80 -9.16
C THR A 232 14.35 17.04 -10.17
N GLY A 233 13.72 16.15 -10.94
CA GLY A 233 14.37 15.42 -12.01
C GLY A 233 13.41 15.06 -13.14
N GLU A 234 13.80 14.08 -13.94
CA GLU A 234 12.98 13.52 -15.01
C GLU A 234 12.71 12.03 -14.78
N ASP A 235 11.50 11.59 -15.11
CA ASP A 235 11.06 10.19 -15.12
C ASP A 235 10.18 9.93 -16.35
N ASP A 236 10.53 8.93 -17.17
CA ASP A 236 9.87 8.65 -18.46
C ASP A 236 9.68 9.89 -19.37
N GLY A 237 10.66 10.82 -19.35
CA GLY A 237 10.61 12.06 -20.14
C GLY A 237 9.64 13.11 -19.60
N GLN A 238 9.17 12.97 -18.36
CA GLN A 238 8.33 13.95 -17.66
C GLN A 238 9.06 14.50 -16.44
N SER A 239 8.87 15.79 -16.14
CA SER A 239 9.38 16.37 -14.90
C SER A 239 8.68 15.73 -13.69
N ALA A 240 9.48 15.37 -12.69
CA ALA A 240 9.02 14.73 -11.47
C ALA A 240 9.77 15.24 -10.24
N GLU A 241 9.09 15.21 -9.10
CA GLU A 241 9.72 15.38 -7.79
C GLU A 241 10.25 14.02 -7.32
N LEU A 242 11.51 13.98 -6.90
CA LEU A 242 12.22 12.81 -6.44
C LEU A 242 12.47 12.97 -4.94
N LEU A 243 11.87 12.09 -4.14
CA LEU A 243 12.18 11.97 -2.73
C LEU A 243 13.04 10.73 -2.52
N GLU A 244 14.24 10.94 -2.00
CA GLU A 244 15.17 9.89 -1.61
C GLU A 244 15.18 9.68 -0.11
N ILE A 245 15.09 8.40 0.28
CA ILE A 245 15.21 7.93 1.65
C ILE A 245 16.42 6.99 1.71
N ASP A 246 17.44 7.40 2.43
CA ASP A 246 18.69 6.66 2.58
C ASP A 246 18.48 5.41 3.43
N GLY A 247 19.00 4.28 2.96
CA GLY A 247 18.96 3.00 3.66
C GLY A 247 19.60 3.01 5.05
N HIS A 248 20.50 3.95 5.31
CA HIS A 248 21.22 4.13 6.57
C HIS A 248 20.74 5.35 7.37
N ILE A 249 19.55 5.88 7.06
CA ILE A 249 18.94 6.95 7.84
C ILE A 249 18.88 6.56 9.33
N ASP A 250 19.33 7.46 10.20
CA ASP A 250 19.39 7.16 11.63
C ASP A 250 17.98 7.20 12.26
N ARG A 251 17.78 6.33 13.26
CA ARG A 251 16.48 6.17 13.89
C ARG A 251 15.95 7.42 14.59
N LYS A 252 16.81 8.35 15.02
CA LYS A 252 16.32 9.61 15.63
C LYS A 252 15.71 10.49 14.56
N THR A 253 16.37 10.61 13.41
CA THR A 253 15.86 11.34 12.25
C THR A 253 14.56 10.73 11.75
N VAL A 254 14.48 9.40 11.65
CA VAL A 254 13.24 8.68 11.26
C VAL A 254 12.08 9.09 12.16
N ARG A 255 12.25 9.04 13.48
CA ARG A 255 11.19 9.41 14.44
C ARG A 255 10.72 10.85 14.28
N VAL A 256 11.64 11.79 14.12
CA VAL A 256 11.29 13.20 13.92
C VAL A 256 10.45 13.36 12.65
N VAL A 257 10.82 12.68 11.57
CA VAL A 257 10.11 12.75 10.30
C VAL A 257 8.74 12.07 10.42
N GLU A 258 8.66 10.90 11.06
CA GLU A 258 7.39 10.22 11.34
C GLU A 258 6.45 11.12 12.13
N ASP A 259 6.91 11.71 13.23
CA ASP A 259 6.13 12.61 14.08
C ASP A 259 5.59 13.80 13.29
N ARG A 260 6.42 14.44 12.46
CA ARG A 260 6.00 15.55 11.60
C ARG A 260 4.95 15.11 10.57
N ILE A 261 5.10 13.92 9.96
CA ILE A 261 4.11 13.43 8.98
C ILE A 261 2.78 13.15 9.70
N TRP A 262 2.83 12.54 10.89
CA TRP A 262 1.65 12.30 11.71
C TRP A 262 0.95 13.59 12.12
N GLU A 263 1.68 14.60 12.57
CA GLU A 263 1.13 15.92 12.91
C GLU A 263 0.44 16.57 11.71
N HIS A 264 1.07 16.49 10.53
CA HIS A 264 0.50 17.02 9.31
C HIS A 264 -0.78 16.28 8.87
N MET A 265 -0.84 14.96 9.04
CA MET A 265 -2.07 14.19 8.79
C MET A 265 -3.15 14.50 9.83
N ASP A 266 -2.79 14.58 11.12
CA ASP A 266 -3.74 14.77 12.22
C ASP A 266 -4.45 16.13 12.12
N ALA A 267 -3.72 17.19 11.78
CA ALA A 267 -4.27 18.51 11.51
C ALA A 267 -5.34 18.52 10.39
N ARG A 268 -5.25 17.59 9.43
CA ARG A 268 -6.14 17.50 8.25
C ARG A 268 -7.24 16.45 8.36
N HIS A 269 -7.12 15.50 9.29
CA HIS A 269 -7.99 14.32 9.36
C HIS A 269 -8.53 14.01 10.76
N GLN A 270 -8.21 14.84 11.78
CA GLN A 270 -8.67 14.79 13.18
C GLN A 270 -8.61 13.39 13.82
N GLY A 271 -7.56 13.09 14.59
CA GLY A 271 -7.50 11.88 15.41
C GLY A 271 -6.94 10.66 14.68
N LEU A 272 -5.89 10.83 13.87
CA LEU A 272 -5.13 9.70 13.33
C LEU A 272 -3.91 9.33 14.19
N ARG A 273 -3.34 10.28 14.94
CA ARG A 273 -2.11 10.05 15.71
C ARG A 273 -2.28 9.00 16.82
N HIS A 274 -3.45 8.92 17.46
CA HIS A 274 -3.71 7.91 18.50
C HIS A 274 -3.87 6.48 17.92
N LEU A 275 -4.10 6.37 16.60
CA LEU A 275 -4.13 5.10 15.86
C LEU A 275 -2.76 4.72 15.31
N ALA A 276 -1.73 5.57 15.49
CA ALA A 276 -0.40 5.29 15.00
C ALA A 276 0.08 3.95 15.57
N PRO A 277 0.34 2.94 14.72
CA PRO A 277 0.77 1.64 15.19
C PRO A 277 2.11 1.79 15.89
N ARG A 278 2.34 0.99 16.94
CA ARG A 278 3.62 0.96 17.67
C ARG A 278 4.82 0.67 16.76
N GLN A 279 4.59 -0.02 15.64
CA GLN A 279 5.58 -0.34 14.64
C GLN A 279 4.93 -0.64 13.27
N PHE A 280 5.58 -0.17 12.20
CA PHE A 280 5.32 -0.50 10.79
C PHE A 280 6.69 -0.55 10.08
N GLY A 281 6.74 -0.88 8.79
CA GLY A 281 8.02 -1.17 8.11
C GLY A 281 8.53 -2.59 8.29
N ASP A 282 7.71 -3.53 8.82
CA ASP A 282 8.13 -4.92 8.89
C ASP A 282 8.05 -5.61 7.52
N PHE A 283 9.01 -6.50 7.28
CA PHE A 283 8.99 -7.45 6.17
C PHE A 283 9.45 -8.84 6.64
N ALA A 284 9.29 -9.84 5.79
CA ALA A 284 9.76 -11.20 6.04
C ALA A 284 10.82 -11.58 5.01
N ASP A 285 11.93 -12.15 5.47
CA ASP A 285 12.98 -12.66 4.58
C ASP A 285 12.61 -14.03 3.97
N GLY A 286 13.52 -14.59 3.16
CA GLY A 286 13.38 -15.93 2.59
C GLY A 286 13.29 -17.07 3.61
N ALA A 287 13.67 -16.84 4.88
CA ALA A 287 13.51 -17.81 5.97
C ALA A 287 12.26 -17.55 6.83
N MET A 288 11.37 -16.66 6.37
CA MET A 288 10.17 -16.21 7.09
C MET A 288 10.46 -15.51 8.42
N LYS A 289 11.71 -15.08 8.64
CA LYS A 289 12.05 -14.27 9.81
C LYS A 289 11.57 -12.84 9.56
N ARG A 290 10.96 -12.26 10.60
CA ARG A 290 10.49 -10.88 10.57
C ARG A 290 11.66 -9.94 10.83
N HIS A 291 11.75 -8.91 10.01
CA HIS A 291 12.74 -7.84 10.07
C HIS A 291 12.03 -6.50 10.00
N HIS A 292 12.72 -5.44 10.42
CA HIS A 292 12.25 -4.06 10.35
C HIS A 292 13.13 -3.27 9.39
N SER A 293 12.53 -2.33 8.66
CA SER A 293 13.23 -1.37 7.81
C SER A 293 12.64 0.03 8.00
N ASP A 294 13.45 0.96 8.50
CA ASP A 294 13.06 2.36 8.68
C ASP A 294 12.76 3.06 7.33
N PRO A 295 13.53 2.86 6.25
CA PRO A 295 13.18 3.38 4.92
C PRO A 295 11.83 2.84 4.40
N LEU A 296 11.54 1.55 4.62
CA LEU A 296 10.24 0.97 4.27
C LEU A 296 9.12 1.58 5.11
N ALA A 297 9.35 1.80 6.42
CA ALA A 297 8.40 2.45 7.30
C ALA A 297 8.06 3.85 6.77
N LEU A 298 9.06 4.70 6.57
CA LEU A 298 8.85 6.05 6.03
C LEU A 298 8.15 6.03 4.66
N THR A 299 8.53 5.11 3.77
CA THR A 299 7.85 4.93 2.48
C THR A 299 6.37 4.60 2.68
N GLN A 300 6.03 3.69 3.59
CA GLN A 300 4.65 3.33 3.89
C GLN A 300 3.86 4.53 4.42
N LEU A 301 4.43 5.28 5.36
CA LEU A 301 3.78 6.44 5.99
C LEU A 301 3.55 7.58 4.99
N LEU A 302 4.54 7.88 4.14
CA LEU A 302 4.43 8.89 3.09
C LEU A 302 3.37 8.52 2.05
N LEU A 303 3.27 7.24 1.67
CA LEU A 303 2.22 6.81 0.75
C LEU A 303 0.85 6.85 1.41
N VAL A 304 0.72 6.53 2.70
CA VAL A 304 -0.55 6.72 3.45
C VAL A 304 -0.95 8.20 3.47
N HIS A 305 0.00 9.09 3.72
CA HIS A 305 -0.22 10.54 3.63
C HIS A 305 -0.74 10.94 2.24
N ARG A 306 -0.15 10.40 1.17
CA ARG A 306 -0.60 10.62 -0.22
C ARG A 306 -1.98 10.05 -0.48
N ILE A 307 -2.30 8.86 0.03
CA ILE A 307 -3.63 8.24 -0.09
C ILE A 307 -4.69 9.17 0.52
N LEU A 308 -4.44 9.66 1.73
CA LEU A 308 -5.32 10.60 2.42
C LEU A 308 -5.44 11.95 1.70
N SER A 309 -4.37 12.37 1.01
CA SER A 309 -4.33 13.62 0.25
C SER A 309 -4.90 13.52 -1.17
N ALA A 310 -5.11 12.31 -1.70
CA ALA A 310 -5.55 12.09 -3.09
C ALA A 310 -6.99 12.54 -3.36
N THR A 311 -7.78 12.83 -2.32
CA THR A 311 -9.12 13.37 -2.48
C THR A 311 -9.09 14.86 -2.78
N ARG A 312 -9.70 15.28 -3.90
CA ARG A 312 -9.92 16.70 -4.26
C ARG A 312 -10.68 17.51 -3.20
N THR A 313 -11.41 16.86 -2.30
CA THR A 313 -12.14 17.49 -1.19
C THR A 313 -12.69 16.37 -0.31
N MET A 314 -12.23 16.24 0.93
CA MET A 314 -12.99 15.78 2.11
C MET A 314 -12.01 15.46 3.24
N LEU A 315 -12.15 16.17 4.36
CA LEU A 315 -11.67 15.72 5.67
C LEU A 315 -12.22 14.32 5.95
N VAL A 316 -11.34 13.40 6.35
CA VAL A 316 -11.76 12.21 7.09
C VAL A 316 -12.34 12.76 8.40
N ARG A 317 -13.61 12.46 8.71
CA ARG A 317 -14.21 12.80 9.99
C ARG A 317 -14.31 11.53 10.82
N VAL A 318 -13.69 11.54 12.00
CA VAL A 318 -13.87 10.51 13.01
C VAL A 318 -15.26 10.69 13.65
N PRO A 319 -16.05 9.62 13.86
CA PRO A 319 -17.33 9.72 14.55
C PRO A 319 -17.15 10.15 16.02
N GLU A 320 -17.96 11.10 16.49
CA GLU A 320 -17.97 11.61 17.89
C GLU A 320 -18.24 10.52 18.94
N SER A 321 -18.74 9.34 18.54
CA SER A 321 -19.09 8.24 19.44
C SER A 321 -17.91 7.61 20.20
N VAL A 322 -16.67 8.00 19.90
CA VAL A 322 -15.46 7.54 20.63
C VAL A 322 -15.07 8.50 21.78
N HIS A 323 -15.71 9.67 21.91
CA HIS A 323 -15.47 10.62 23.00
C HIS A 323 -16.21 10.30 24.31
N GLY A 324 -17.12 9.32 24.32
CA GLY A 324 -18.09 9.15 25.41
C GLY A 324 -17.71 8.18 26.55
N SER A 325 -16.50 7.63 26.60
CA SER A 325 -16.17 6.59 27.60
C SER A 325 -14.90 6.85 28.40
N LEU A 326 -14.62 8.10 28.75
CA LEU A 326 -13.67 8.48 29.79
C LEU A 326 -14.05 9.84 30.39
N ASP A 327 -15.24 9.95 30.97
CA ASP A 327 -15.52 11.07 31.87
C ASP A 327 -16.49 10.65 32.98
N HIS A 328 -16.09 9.69 33.81
CA HIS A 328 -16.69 9.50 35.14
C HIS A 328 -15.60 9.10 36.13
N GLY A 329 -15.27 10.02 37.03
CA GLY A 329 -14.64 9.71 38.30
C GLY A 329 -13.37 10.49 38.59
N HIS A 330 -13.51 11.76 38.94
CA HIS A 330 -12.80 12.34 40.08
C HIS A 330 -13.55 13.61 40.54
N GLU A 331 -14.45 13.43 41.50
CA GLU A 331 -14.85 14.52 42.40
C GLU A 331 -13.61 15.01 43.12
N VAL A 332 -13.31 16.30 42.95
CA VAL A 332 -12.39 17.04 43.80
C VAL A 332 -13.27 17.83 44.75
N ASP A 333 -13.40 17.34 45.98
CA ASP A 333 -13.96 18.10 47.10
C ASP A 333 -12.96 19.17 47.53
N GLU A 334 -13.22 20.42 47.18
CA GLU A 334 -12.72 21.60 47.88
C GLU A 334 -13.72 22.74 47.73
N ILE A 335 -14.49 23.06 48.79
CA ILE A 335 -14.72 24.46 49.21
C ILE A 335 -14.80 24.51 50.74
N SER A 336 -13.87 25.25 51.32
CA SER A 336 -13.81 25.69 52.70
C SER A 336 -14.83 26.80 53.00
N SER A 337 -15.36 26.76 54.22
CA SER A 337 -15.68 27.89 55.11
C SER A 337 -16.10 29.23 54.48
N ASP A 338 -17.33 29.64 54.78
CA ASP A 338 -17.58 31.06 55.04
C ASP A 338 -18.55 31.25 56.21
N HIS A 339 -18.21 32.27 57.00
CA HIS A 339 -18.80 32.72 58.25
C HIS A 339 -20.18 33.39 58.05
N ASP A 340 -21.00 33.24 59.09
CA ASP A 340 -21.97 34.19 59.68
C ASP A 340 -22.81 35.10 58.79
N HIS A 341 -24.14 35.00 58.93
CA HIS A 341 -24.96 36.10 59.48
C HIS A 341 -26.42 35.68 59.76
N VAL A 342 -26.80 35.86 61.04
CA VAL A 342 -28.15 36.06 61.64
C VAL A 342 -29.06 34.85 61.83
#